data_AF-A0A8J5SP73-F1
#
_entry.id   AF-A0A8J5SP73-F1
#
_cell.length_a   1.000
_cell.length_b   1.000
_cell.length_c   1.000
_cell.angle_alpha   90.00
_cell.angle_beta   90.00
_cell.angle_gamma   90.00
#
_symmetry.space_group_name_H-M   'P 1'
#
loop_
_entity.id
_entity.type
_entity.pdbx_description
1 polymer ?
#
loop_
_entity_poly.entity_id
_entity_poly.type
_entity_poly.pdbx_seq_one_letter_code
_entity_poly.pdbx_strand_id
1 'polypeptide(L)'
;MSCPYSGGSSWVVVPFDVSTLFQFDHAYYGNLQARLGLLAFDQALFLDARTRPLVQELATDKNRFFQAFAASMDRMGSVRVKKGGKGEVRRVYRHHLS
;
A
#
# COMPACT_ATOMS: atom_id res chain seq x y z
N MET A 1 16.33 -7.22 13.72
CA MET A 1 15.90 -7.40 12.31
C MET A 1 17.11 -7.11 11.46
N SER A 2 17.54 -8.06 10.62
CA SER A 2 18.85 -7.99 9.96
C SER A 2 18.66 -8.07 8.45
N CYS A 3 18.86 -6.95 7.77
CA CYS A 3 19.07 -6.90 6.33
C CYS A 3 20.55 -6.60 6.12
N PRO A 4 21.40 -7.63 5.95
CA PRO A 4 22.83 -7.41 5.78
C PRO A 4 23.10 -6.65 4.47
N TYR A 5 24.18 -5.86 4.45
CA TYR A 5 24.57 -5.08 3.27
C TYR A 5 24.87 -5.94 2.03
N SER A 6 25.38 -7.15 2.25
CA SER A 6 25.69 -8.13 1.22
C SER A 6 25.26 -9.52 1.68
N GLY A 7 24.76 -10.34 0.74
CA GLY A 7 24.10 -11.60 1.07
C GLY A 7 22.74 -11.38 1.72
N GLY A 8 22.10 -12.47 2.15
CA GLY A 8 20.76 -12.43 2.74
C GLY A 8 19.92 -13.62 2.28
N SER A 9 18.85 -13.88 3.02
CA SER A 9 17.91 -14.95 2.73
C SER A 9 16.58 -14.34 2.28
N SER A 10 16.00 -14.87 1.21
CA SER A 10 14.65 -14.48 0.75
C SER A 10 13.55 -14.82 1.76
N TRP A 11 13.86 -15.62 2.78
CA TRP A 11 12.95 -15.98 3.86
C TRP A 11 12.88 -14.91 4.96
N VAL A 12 13.81 -13.95 4.97
CA VAL A 12 13.79 -12.85 5.93
C VAL A 12 12.86 -11.77 5.42
N VAL A 13 11.79 -11.52 6.18
CA VAL A 13 10.82 -10.46 5.92
C VAL A 13 10.77 -9.50 7.10
N VAL A 14 10.43 -8.24 6.81
CA VAL A 14 10.25 -7.19 7.79
C VAL A 14 8.90 -6.50 7.57
N PRO A 15 8.24 -6.04 8.65
CA PRO A 15 6.92 -5.45 8.53
C PRO A 15 6.99 -4.04 7.91
N PHE A 16 6.02 -3.73 7.04
CA PHE A 16 5.85 -2.39 6.47
C PHE A 16 5.28 -1.38 7.47
N ASP A 17 4.51 -1.86 8.46
CA ASP A 17 4.02 -1.08 9.59
C ASP A 17 4.61 -1.67 10.86
N VAL A 18 5.47 -0.92 11.55
CA VAL A 18 6.14 -1.35 12.78
C VAL A 18 5.29 -1.18 14.03
N SER A 19 4.22 -0.38 13.94
CA SER A 19 3.31 -0.06 15.04
C SER A 19 2.19 -1.09 15.16
N THR A 20 1.63 -1.52 14.02
CA THR A 20 0.49 -2.45 13.97
C THR A 20 0.66 -3.54 12.90
N LEU A 21 1.63 -4.44 13.12
CA LEU A 21 2.14 -5.43 12.14
C LEU A 21 1.09 -6.20 11.31
N PHE A 22 -0.08 -6.47 11.89
CA PHE A 22 -1.14 -7.30 11.30
C PHE A 22 -2.49 -6.61 11.23
N GLN A 23 -2.56 -5.30 11.46
CA GLN A 23 -3.79 -4.53 11.37
C GLN A 23 -3.73 -3.59 10.18
N PHE A 24 -4.86 -3.48 9.48
CA PHE A 24 -5.01 -2.49 8.43
C PHE A 24 -5.60 -1.23 9.05
N ASP A 25 -4.76 -0.23 9.28
CA ASP A 25 -5.13 1.05 9.88
C ASP A 25 -4.23 2.20 9.39
N HIS A 26 -4.46 3.40 9.93
CA HIS A 26 -3.72 4.60 9.59
C HIS A 26 -2.32 4.72 10.21
N ALA A 27 -1.91 3.79 11.09
CA ALA A 27 -0.63 3.88 11.81
C ALA A 27 0.56 3.88 10.83
N TYR A 28 0.40 3.27 9.65
CA TYR A 28 1.32 3.39 8.52
C TYR A 28 1.72 4.85 8.26
N TYR A 29 0.76 5.79 8.18
CA TYR A 29 1.07 7.19 7.93
C TYR A 29 1.71 7.88 9.16
N GLY A 30 1.37 7.44 10.37
CA GLY A 30 2.05 7.86 11.60
C GLY A 30 3.54 7.45 11.61
N ASN A 31 3.84 6.24 11.15
CA ASN A 31 5.22 5.77 11.01
C ASN A 31 6.02 6.66 10.04
N LEU A 32 5.41 7.13 8.94
CA LEU A 32 6.09 8.03 8.00
C LEU A 32 6.47 9.37 8.64
N GLN A 33 5.62 9.92 9.52
CA GLN A 33 5.93 11.14 10.27
C GLN A 33 7.09 10.93 11.25
N ALA A 34 7.15 9.74 11.87
CA ALA A 34 8.23 9.33 12.77
C ALA A 34 9.53 8.92 12.04
N ARG A 35 9.58 9.05 10.70
CA ARG A 35 10.70 8.61 9.85
C ARG A 35 10.97 7.10 9.91
N LEU A 36 9.91 6.32 10.11
CA LEU A 36 9.93 4.86 10.20
C LEU A 36 9.37 4.20 8.92
N GLY A 37 9.33 4.91 7.79
CA GLY A 37 8.99 4.31 6.50
C GLY A 37 10.04 3.27 6.10
N LEU A 38 9.59 2.04 5.79
CA LEU A 38 10.49 0.93 5.48
C LEU A 38 11.17 1.11 4.11
N LEU A 39 10.40 1.47 3.08
CA LEU A 39 10.94 1.71 1.74
C LEU A 39 11.18 3.21 1.51
N ALA A 40 12.14 3.51 0.65
CA ALA A 40 12.47 4.88 0.30
C ALA A 40 11.25 5.64 -0.27
N PHE A 41 10.39 4.96 -1.03
CA PHE A 41 9.18 5.60 -1.57
C PHE A 41 8.09 5.81 -0.51
N ASP A 42 8.03 4.97 0.53
CA ASP A 42 7.11 5.21 1.65
C ASP A 42 7.50 6.53 2.32
N GLN A 43 8.78 6.67 2.65
CA GLN A 43 9.28 7.87 3.31
C GLN A 43 9.19 9.11 2.43
N ALA A 44 9.30 8.95 1.10
CA ALA A 44 9.15 10.04 0.14
C ALA A 44 7.77 10.71 0.22
N LEU A 45 6.70 9.97 0.57
CA LEU A 45 5.35 10.54 0.72
C LEU A 45 5.30 11.63 1.79
N PHE A 46 6.06 11.48 2.88
CA PHE A 46 6.13 12.51 3.93
C PHE A 46 7.17 13.59 3.62
N LEU A 47 8.27 13.22 2.95
CA LEU A 47 9.34 14.16 2.65
C LEU A 47 8.97 15.15 1.54
N ASP A 48 8.19 14.73 0.54
CA ASP A 48 7.72 15.60 -0.54
C ASP A 48 6.63 16.57 -0.04
N ALA A 49 6.84 17.87 -0.26
CA ALA A 49 5.93 18.92 0.19
C ALA A 49 4.52 18.81 -0.42
N ARG A 50 4.38 18.19 -1.59
CA ARG A 50 3.10 18.00 -2.28
C ARG A 50 2.22 16.95 -1.62
N THR A 51 2.83 15.92 -1.05
CA THR A 51 2.12 14.77 -0.45
C THR A 51 2.11 14.83 1.08
N ARG A 52 3.02 15.58 1.69
CA ARG A 52 3.11 15.74 3.16
C ARG A 52 1.79 16.12 3.83
N PRO A 53 0.99 17.09 3.33
CA PRO A 53 -0.28 17.45 3.98
C PRO A 53 -1.26 16.28 4.01
N LEU A 54 -1.31 15.48 2.96
CA LEU A 54 -2.16 14.29 2.89
C LEU A 54 -1.67 13.25 3.91
N VAL A 55 -0.37 12.98 3.99
CA VAL A 55 0.18 12.08 5.02
C VAL A 55 -0.19 12.54 6.42
N GLN A 56 -0.15 13.85 6.68
CA GLN A 56 -0.52 14.41 7.99
C GLN A 56 -2.00 14.24 8.32
N GLU A 57 -2.89 14.48 7.35
CA GLU A 57 -4.32 14.24 7.49
C GLU A 57 -4.62 12.77 7.77
N LEU A 58 -4.09 11.88 6.93
CA LEU A 58 -4.36 10.44 7.02
C LEU A 58 -3.79 9.82 8.30
N ALA A 59 -2.64 10.30 8.79
CA ALA A 59 -2.07 9.87 10.07
C ALA A 59 -2.90 10.31 11.29
N THR A 60 -3.63 11.42 11.20
CA THR A 60 -4.37 12.00 12.32
C THR A 60 -5.81 11.51 12.39
N ASP A 61 -6.44 11.31 11.23
CA ASP A 61 -7.86 10.95 11.14
C ASP A 61 -8.04 9.56 10.51
N LYS A 62 -8.30 8.58 11.37
CA LYS A 62 -8.62 7.20 10.99
C LYS A 62 -9.79 7.11 10.00
N ASN A 63 -10.85 7.90 10.19
CA ASN A 63 -12.03 7.84 9.32
C ASN A 63 -11.71 8.37 7.92
N ARG A 64 -10.96 9.48 7.83
CA ARG A 64 -10.46 10.01 6.55
C ARG A 64 -9.59 9.01 5.81
N PHE A 65 -8.70 8.31 6.50
CA PHE A 65 -7.92 7.21 5.93
C PHE A 65 -8.80 6.14 5.29
N PHE A 66 -9.77 5.59 6.01
CA PHE A 66 -10.65 4.55 5.46
C PHE A 66 -11.51 5.05 4.31
N GLN A 67 -12.02 6.27 4.37
CA GLN A 67 -12.79 6.88 3.28
C GLN A 67 -11.95 7.06 2.01
N ALA A 68 -10.74 7.62 2.15
CA ALA A 68 -9.83 7.81 1.04
C ALA A 68 -9.36 6.47 0.44
N PHE A 69 -9.10 5.47 1.29
CA PHE A 69 -8.73 4.13 0.86
C PHE A 69 -9.85 3.47 0.05
N ALA A 70 -11.09 3.45 0.58
CA ALA A 70 -12.23 2.85 -0.10
C ALA A 70 -12.50 3.52 -1.46
N ALA A 71 -12.49 4.85 -1.52
CA ALA A 71 -12.66 5.59 -2.77
C ALA A 71 -11.53 5.31 -3.78
N SER A 72 -10.30 5.14 -3.31
CA SER A 72 -9.15 4.82 -4.17
C SER A 72 -9.24 3.41 -4.74
N MET A 73 -9.65 2.43 -3.92
CA MET A 73 -9.82 1.05 -4.35
C MET A 73 -10.97 0.88 -5.35
N ASP A 74 -12.08 1.59 -5.17
CA ASP A 74 -13.19 1.62 -6.13
C ASP A 74 -12.74 2.16 -7.49
N ARG A 75 -12.03 3.30 -7.49
CA ARG A 75 -11.44 3.87 -8.71
C ARG A 75 -10.46 2.91 -9.37
N MET A 76 -9.56 2.30 -8.59
CA MET A 76 -8.57 1.34 -9.10
C MET A 76 -9.25 0.11 -9.73
N GLY A 77 -10.31 -0.40 -9.12
CA GLY A 77 -11.09 -1.52 -9.64
C GLY A 77 -11.79 -1.23 -10.96
N SER A 78 -12.00 0.05 -11.28
CA SER A 78 -12.62 0.49 -12.55
C SER A 78 -11.64 0.64 -13.71
N VAL A 79 -10.33 0.60 -13.46
CA VAL A 79 -9.30 0.85 -14.47
C VAL A 79 -9.29 -0.25 -15.53
N ARG A 80 -9.53 0.13 -16.79
CA ARG A 80 -9.43 -0.74 -17.98
C ARG A 80 -10.24 -2.05 -17.89
N VAL A 81 -11.36 -2.04 -17.16
CA VAL A 81 -12.24 -3.19 -17.04
C VAL A 81 -12.80 -3.58 -18.41
N LYS A 82 -12.67 -4.87 -18.74
CA LYS A 82 -13.34 -5.45 -19.92
C LYS A 82 -14.85 -5.54 -19.61
N LYS A 83 -15.69 -4.84 -20.38
CA LYS A 83 -17.15 -4.80 -20.23
C LYS A 83 -17.84 -5.30 -21.50
N GLY A 84 -19.09 -5.76 -21.36
CA GLY A 84 -19.88 -6.32 -22.47
C GLY A 84 -19.29 -7.63 -22.99
N GLY A 85 -19.29 -7.84 -24.30
CA GLY A 85 -18.72 -9.04 -24.93
C GLY A 85 -17.18 -9.06 -25.00
N LYS A 86 -16.48 -8.13 -24.35
CA LYS A 86 -15.01 -8.13 -24.32
C LYS A 86 -14.53 -9.02 -23.17
N GLY A 87 -13.79 -10.07 -23.49
CA GLY A 87 -13.19 -10.99 -22.52
C GLY A 87 -13.96 -12.29 -22.32
N GLU A 88 -13.53 -13.08 -21.35
CA GLU A 88 -14.10 -14.39 -20.99
C GLU A 88 -14.27 -14.51 -19.47
N VAL A 89 -15.26 -15.27 -19.03
CA VAL A 89 -15.37 -15.71 -17.63
C VAL A 89 -14.51 -16.97 -17.48
N ARG A 90 -13.32 -16.82 -16.91
CA ARG A 90 -12.40 -17.94 -16.72
C ARG A 90 -12.97 -18.95 -15.73
N ARG A 91 -12.98 -20.23 -16.13
CA ARG A 91 -13.37 -21.35 -15.24
C ARG A 91 -12.23 -21.81 -14.34
N VAL A 92 -10.99 -21.59 -14.78
CA VAL A 92 -9.76 -21.96 -14.05
C VAL A 92 -8.76 -20.81 -14.13
N TYR A 93 -8.39 -20.23 -12.99
CA TYR A 93 -7.54 -19.02 -12.93
C TYR A 93 -6.04 -19.25 -13.20
N ARG A 94 -5.58 -20.50 -13.28
CA ARG A 94 -4.17 -20.84 -13.54
C ARG A 94 -3.81 -20.98 -15.02
N HIS A 95 -4.79 -21.07 -15.92
CA HIS A 95 -4.53 -21.16 -17.36
C HIS A 95 -4.85 -19.82 -18.03
N HIS A 96 -3.83 -19.24 -18.66
CA HIS A 96 -4.02 -18.12 -19.57
C HIS A 96 -4.49 -18.72 -20.91
N LEU A 97 -5.77 -18.57 -21.22
CA LEU A 97 -6.22 -18.61 -22.61
C LEU A 97 -6.26 -17.15 -23.09
N SER A 98 -5.70 -16.97 -24.29
CA SER A 98 -5.29 -15.73 -24.96
C SER A 98 -6.26 -14.56 -24.82
#